data_AF-A0A381N0U9-F1
#
_entry.id   AF-A0A381N0U9-F1
#
_cell.length_a   1.000
_cell.length_b   1.000
_cell.length_c   1.000
_cell.angle_alpha   90.00
_cell.angle_beta   90.00
_cell.angle_gamma   90.00
#
_symmetry.space_group_name_H-M   'P 1'
#
loop_
_entity.id
_entity.type
_entity.pdbx_description
1 polymer ?
#
loop_
_entity_poly.entity_id
_entity_poly.type
_entity_poly.pdbx_seq_one_letter_code
_entity_poly.pdbx_strand_id
1 'polypeptide(L)' 'MKQKDIITSVIAITAGIVLVLLPLFFHIKRSIILIGIVPLWMGFYIILNTYKKKES' A
#
# COMPACT_ATOMS: atom_id res chain seq x y z
N MET A 1 2.42 16.05 9.33
CA MET A 1 2.76 14.74 8.73
C MET A 1 4.25 14.52 8.94
N LYS A 2 4.69 13.51 9.68
CA LYS A 2 6.14 13.26 9.83
C LYS A 2 6.63 12.66 8.51
N GLN A 3 7.80 13.08 8.01
CA GLN A 3 8.34 12.57 6.74
C GLN A 3 8.37 11.03 6.68
N LYS A 4 8.62 10.39 7.83
CA LYS A 4 8.63 8.93 7.99
C LYS A 4 7.28 8.27 7.65
N ASP A 5 6.15 8.91 7.99
CA ASP A 5 4.81 8.38 7.71
C ASP A 5 4.49 8.43 6.21
N ILE A 6 4.95 9.50 5.53
CA ILE A 6 4.83 9.66 4.06
C ILE A 6 5.61 8.55 3.36
N ILE A 7 6.89 8.41 3.71
CA ILE A 7 7.79 7.44 3.10
C ILE A 7 7.27 6.02 3.31
N THR A 8 6.81 5.69 4.53
CA THR A 8 6.25 4.38 4.85
C THR A 8 5.00 4.08 4.03
N SER A 9 4.10 5.05 3.88
CA SER A 9 2.90 4.89 3.06
C SER A 9 3.24 4.70 1.58
N VAL A 10 4.15 5.50 1.04
CA VAL A 10 4.60 5.41 -0.37
C VAL A 10 5.21 4.04 -0.64
N ILE A 11 6.07 3.54 0.24
CA ILE A 11 6.69 2.21 0.10
C ILE A 11 5.62 1.12 0.15
N ALA A 12 4.68 1.18 1.10
CA ALA A 12 3.61 0.19 1.23
C ALA A 12 2.71 0.15 -0.02
N ILE A 13 2.30 1.32 -0.53
CA ILE A 13 1.49 1.42 -1.75
C ILE A 13 2.26 0.86 -2.95
N THR A 14 3.53 1.23 -3.10
CA THR A 14 4.37 0.78 -4.21
C THR A 14 4.53 -0.75 -4.19
N ALA A 15 4.84 -1.33 -3.01
CA ALA A 15 4.95 -2.77 -2.84
C ALA A 15 3.63 -3.51 -3.16
N GLY A 16 2.50 -2.96 -2.71
CA GLY A 16 1.20 -3.53 -2.99
C GLY A 16 0.81 -3.49 -4.47
N ILE A 17 1.10 -2.39 -5.17
CA ILE A 17 0.91 -2.29 -6.62
C ILE A 17 1.75 -3.36 -7.34
N VAL A 18 3.03 -3.49 -6.99
CA VAL A 18 3.93 -4.49 -7.59
C VAL A 18 3.38 -5.90 -7.37
N LEU A 19 2.96 -6.24 -6.15
CA LEU A 19 2.38 -7.56 -5.82
C LEU A 19 1.09 -7.86 -6.60
N VAL A 20 0.22 -6.86 -6.79
CA VAL A 20 -1.02 -7.01 -7.58
C VAL A 20 -0.71 -7.17 -9.06
N LEU A 21 0.31 -6.47 -9.58
CA LEU A 21 0.72 -6.53 -10.98
C LEU A 21 1.54 -7.77 -11.33
N LEU A 22 2.30 -8.33 -10.38
CA LEU A 22 3.13 -9.54 -10.59
C LEU A 22 2.40 -10.68 -11.34
N PRO A 23 1.21 -11.13 -10.89
CA PRO A 23 0.49 -12.23 -11.55
C PRO A 23 -0.14 -11.86 -12.90
N LEU A 24 -0.10 -10.60 -13.33
CA LEU A 24 -0.50 -10.20 -14.68
C LEU A 24 0.62 -10.38 -15.70
N PHE A 25 1.87 -10.23 -15.27
CA PHE A 25 3.05 -10.35 -16.14
C PHE A 25 3.74 -11.70 -16.06
N PHE A 26 3.55 -12.43 -14.95
CA PHE A 26 4.16 -13.73 -14.71
C PHE A 26 3.08 -14.80 -14.50
N HIS A 27 3.38 -16.07 -14.82
CA HIS A 27 2.52 -17.24 -14.56
C HIS A 27 2.46 -17.59 -13.06
N ILE A 28 2.20 -16.59 -12.23
CA ILE A 28 2.12 -16.68 -10.79
C ILE A 28 0.65 -16.85 -10.39
N LYS A 29 0.41 -17.55 -9.28
CA LYS A 29 -0.95 -17.76 -8.79
C LYS A 29 -1.62 -16.42 -8.52
N ARG A 30 -2.84 -16.24 -9.06
CA ARG A 30 -3.68 -15.06 -8.82
C ARG A 30 -3.95 -14.80 -7.34
N SER A 31 -3.78 -15.79 -6.47
CA SER A 31 -3.85 -15.63 -5.02
C SER A 31 -2.85 -14.62 -4.45
N ILE A 32 -1.75 -14.31 -5.16
CA ILE A 32 -0.79 -13.27 -4.75
C ILE A 32 -1.43 -11.86 -4.74
N ILE A 33 -2.49 -11.64 -5.52
CA ILE A 33 -3.25 -10.38 -5.50
C ILE A 33 -3.81 -10.10 -4.10
N LEU A 34 -4.26 -11.14 -3.38
CA LEU A 34 -4.71 -10.99 -1.99
C LEU A 34 -3.59 -10.52 -1.06
N ILE A 35 -2.36 -10.94 -1.31
CA ILE A 35 -1.20 -10.50 -0.53
C ILE A 35 -0.88 -9.03 -0.84
N GLY A 36 -1.03 -8.61 -2.10
CA GLY A 36 -0.82 -7.22 -2.53
C GLY A 36 -1.86 -6.22 -2.02
N ILE A 37 -3.09 -6.66 -1.75
CA ILE A 37 -4.15 -5.79 -1.22
C ILE A 37 -3.84 -5.29 0.20
N VAL A 38 -3.13 -6.08 1.00
CA VAL A 38 -2.80 -5.77 2.40
C VAL A 38 -1.92 -4.50 2.52
N PRO A 39 -0.74 -4.42 1.87
CA PRO A 39 0.09 -3.22 1.93
C PRO A 39 -0.55 -2.01 1.21
N LEU A 40 -1.39 -2.22 0.19
CA LEU A 40 -2.22 -1.15 -0.40
C LEU A 40 -3.16 -0.53 0.64
N TRP A 41 -3.89 -1.37 1.36
CA TRP A 41 -4.82 -0.92 2.40
C TRP A 41 -4.10 -0.24 3.56
N MET A 42 -2.95 -0.80 3.97
CA MET A 42 -2.13 -0.24 5.04
C MET A 42 -1.56 1.13 4.68
N GLY A 43 -1.07 1.30 3.45
CA GLY A 43 -0.60 2.59 2.94
C GLY A 43 -1.70 3.64 2.89
N PHE A 44 -2.91 3.25 2.46
CA PHE A 44 -4.08 4.14 2.44
C PHE A 44 -4.55 4.53 3.85
N TYR A 45 -4.55 3.59 4.78
CA TYR A 45 -4.88 3.84 6.19
C TYR A 45 -3.93 4.88 6.83
N ILE A 46 -2.63 4.78 6.56
CA ILE A 46 -1.63 5.75 7.07
C ILE A 46 -1.93 7.15 6.52
N ILE A 47 -2.29 7.25 5.23
CA ILE A 47 -2.67 8.52 4.61
C ILE A 47 -3.91 9.10 5.29
N LEU A 48 -5.00 8.33 5.36
CA LEU A 48 -6.26 8.77 5.96
C LEU A 48 -6.09 9.19 7.43
N ASN A 49 -5.39 8.38 8.22
CA ASN A 49 -5.16 8.68 9.62
C ASN A 49 -4.30 9.95 9.80
N THR A 50 -3.38 10.20 8.86
CA THR A 50 -2.60 11.44 8.85
C THR A 50 -3.46 12.65 8.51
N TYR A 51 -4.36 12.54 7.52
CA TYR A 51 -5.30 13.61 7.17
C TYR A 51 -6.22 13.92 8.35
N LYS A 52 -6.81 12.89 8.97
CA LYS A 52 -7.65 13.03 10.16
C LYS A 52 -6.91 13.70 11.33
N LYS A 53 -5.64 13.37 11.54
CA LYS A 53 -4.81 13.99 12.58
C LYS A 53 -4.46 15.46 12.28
N LYS A 54 -4.57 15.90 11.03
CA LYS A 54 -4.30 17.30 10.64
C LYS A 54 -5.53 18.20 10.81
N GLU A 55 -6.72 17.63 10.84
CA GLU A 55 -8.01 18.33 11.04
C GLU A 55 -8.44 18.46 12.51
N SER A 56 -7.75 17.77 13.43
CA SER A 56 -8.01 17.81 14.88
C SER A 56 -6.91 18.55 15.63
#